data_AF-A0A955P9G8-F1
#
_entry.id   AF-A0A955P9G8-F1
#
_cell.length_a   1.000
_cell.length_b   1.000
_cell.length_c   1.000
_cell.angle_alpha   90.00
_cell.angle_beta   90.00
_cell.angle_gamma   90.00
#
_symmetry.space_group_name_H-M   'P 1'
#
loop_
_entity.id
_entity.type
_entity.pdbx_description
1 polymer ?
#
loop_
_entity_poly.entity_id
_entity_poly.type
_entity_poly.pdbx_seq_one_letter_code
_entity_poly.pdbx_strand_id
1 'polypeptide(L)' 'MPNNQPTAPPDPRTLGELRANGYRHRTVKEEARENLIRKMRAGETIFPGIIGYDRTVIPQVQRAVLAQHDFILLGLR' A
#
# COMPACT_ATOMS: atom_id res chain seq x y z
N MET A 1 -8.40 -0.06 37.86
CA MET A 1 -7.62 1.07 37.29
C MET A 1 -7.95 1.17 35.81
N PRO A 2 -8.60 2.24 35.30
CA PRO A 2 -8.86 2.39 33.87
C PRO A 2 -7.56 2.74 33.12
N ASN A 3 -7.34 2.06 31.99
CA ASN A 3 -6.13 2.12 31.17
C ASN A 3 -6.15 3.40 30.30
N ASN A 4 -5.27 4.36 30.60
CA ASN A 4 -5.20 5.64 29.88
C ASN A 4 -4.21 5.55 28.71
N GLN A 5 -4.60 4.84 27.64
CA GLN A 5 -3.85 4.91 26.38
C GLN A 5 -4.15 6.24 25.69
N PRO A 6 -3.14 7.01 25.24
CA PRO A 6 -3.38 8.19 24.43
C PRO A 6 -4.07 7.77 23.13
N THR A 7 -5.35 8.13 23.00
CA THR A 7 -6.11 7.97 21.76
C THR A 7 -5.41 8.74 20.66
N ALA A 8 -5.08 8.08 19.55
CA ALA A 8 -4.55 8.74 18.37
C ALA A 8 -5.42 9.97 18.02
N PRO A 9 -4.83 11.10 17.60
CA PRO A 9 -5.61 12.27 17.22
C PRO A 9 -6.68 11.87 16.19
N PRO A 10 -7.89 12.44 16.29
CA PRO A 10 -8.99 12.09 15.39
C PRO A 10 -8.57 12.30 13.93
N ASP A 11 -9.04 11.42 13.05
CA ASP A 11 -8.74 11.52 11.62
C ASP A 11 -9.13 12.91 11.10
N PRO A 12 -8.24 13.59 10.35
CA PRO A 12 -8.51 14.93 9.84
C PRO A 12 -9.76 14.93 8.97
N ARG A 13 -10.71 15.81 9.29
CA ARG A 13 -12.00 15.91 8.59
C ARG A 13 -11.97 16.96 7.49
N THR A 14 -10.95 17.80 7.47
CA THR A 14 -10.77 18.83 6.45
C THR A 14 -9.41 18.72 5.77
N LEU A 15 -9.32 19.21 4.53
CA LEU A 15 -8.05 19.29 3.81
C LEU A 15 -7.03 20.18 4.54
N GLY A 16 -7.51 21.21 5.26
CA GLY A 16 -6.68 22.07 6.11
C GLY A 16 -6.04 21.29 7.25
N GLU A 17 -6.83 20.49 7.98
CA GLU A 17 -6.33 19.61 9.05
C GLU A 17 -5.37 18.55 8.51
N LEU A 18 -5.65 17.95 7.35
CA LEU A 18 -4.76 16.94 6.74
C LEU A 18 -3.39 17.54 6.42
N ARG A 19 -3.35 18.74 5.84
CA ARG A 19 -2.09 19.46 5.54
C ARG A 19 -1.35 19.86 6.83
N ALA A 20 -2.05 20.34 7.84
CA ALA A 20 -1.47 20.73 9.13
C ALA A 20 -0.85 19.53 9.87
N ASN A 21 -1.40 18.33 9.69
CA ASN A 21 -0.87 17.07 10.23
C ASN A 21 0.38 16.55 9.48
N GLY A 22 0.98 17.34 8.58
CA GLY A 22 2.21 16.99 7.89
C GLY A 22 2.02 16.01 6.73
N TYR A 23 0.79 15.89 6.21
CA TYR A 23 0.52 15.06 5.03
C TYR A 23 1.37 15.52 3.85
N ARG A 24 2.19 14.60 3.33
CA ARG A 24 2.96 14.80 2.10
C ARG A 24 2.19 14.25 0.93
N HIS A 25 1.89 15.11 -0.02
CA HIS A 25 1.30 14.69 -1.29
C HIS A 25 2.25 13.75 -2.01
N ARG A 26 1.72 12.60 -2.42
CA ARG A 26 2.42 11.58 -3.21
C ARG A 26 1.48 11.04 -4.25
N THR A 27 2.02 10.59 -5.36
CA THR A 27 1.24 9.91 -6.38
C THR A 27 0.83 8.52 -5.90
N VAL A 28 -0.27 7.99 -6.44
CA VAL A 28 -0.72 6.62 -6.16
C VAL A 28 0.39 5.60 -6.49
N LYS A 29 1.17 5.84 -7.55
CA LYS A 29 2.30 4.97 -7.94
C LYS A 29 3.39 4.95 -6.87
N GLU A 30 3.75 6.09 -6.30
CA GLU A 30 4.73 6.16 -5.21
C GLU A 30 4.23 5.45 -3.96
N GLU A 31 2.98 5.69 -3.58
CA GLU A 31 2.38 5.05 -2.41
C GLU A 31 2.31 3.53 -2.56
N ALA A 32 1.89 3.03 -3.72
CA ALA A 32 1.85 1.60 -4.02
C ALA A 32 3.25 0.97 -3.94
N ARG A 33 4.27 1.64 -4.49
CA ARG A 33 5.66 1.19 -4.43
C ARG A 33 6.18 1.11 -3.00
N GLU A 34 5.99 2.16 -2.21
CA GLU A 34 6.44 2.18 -0.81
C GLU A 34 5.74 1.10 0.03
N ASN A 35 4.43 0.95 -0.16
CA ASN A 35 3.65 -0.08 0.51
C ASN A 35 4.14 -1.49 0.17
N LEU A 36 4.44 -1.74 -1.11
CA LEU A 36 4.99 -3.02 -1.55
C LEU A 36 6.36 -3.29 -0.91
N ILE A 37 7.26 -2.31 -0.91
CA ILE A 37 8.59 -2.43 -0.26
C ILE A 37 8.44 -2.73 1.23
N ARG A 38 7.54 -2.01 1.91
CA ARG A 38 7.27 -2.23 3.34
C ARG A 38 6.82 -3.67 3.61
N LYS A 39 5.84 -4.17 2.86
CA LYS A 39 5.33 -5.54 3.01
C LYS A 39 6.39 -6.59 2.72
N MET A 40 7.19 -6.39 1.66
CA MET A 40 8.31 -7.28 1.32
C MET A 40 9.36 -7.34 2.43
N ARG A 41 9.70 -6.20 3.04
CA ARG A 41 10.65 -6.15 4.17
C ARG A 41 10.09 -6.81 5.43
N ALA A 42 8.79 -6.67 5.68
CA ALA A 42 8.11 -7.31 6.79
C ALA A 42 7.86 -8.81 6.59
N GLY A 43 8.13 -9.36 5.39
CA GLY A 43 7.80 -10.74 5.06
C GLY A 43 6.30 -11.02 4.99
N GLU A 44 5.48 -9.98 4.84
CA GLU A 44 4.02 -10.10 4.78
C GLU A 44 3.57 -10.67 3.43
N THR A 45 2.42 -11.37 3.44
CA THR A 45 1.74 -11.80 2.21
C THR A 45 1.24 -10.58 1.45
N ILE A 46 1.83 -10.34 0.28
CA ILE A 46 1.56 -9.13 -0.52
C ILE A 46 0.18 -9.22 -1.19
N PHE A 47 -0.16 -10.39 -1.74
CA PHE A 47 -1.42 -10.65 -2.44
C PHE A 47 -2.18 -11.79 -1.78
N PRO A 48 -2.89 -11.53 -0.66
CA PRO A 48 -3.69 -12.56 -0.01
C PRO A 48 -4.81 -13.03 -0.94
N GLY A 49 -5.06 -14.35 -0.96
CA GLY A 49 -6.14 -14.95 -1.74
C GLY A 49 -5.80 -15.25 -3.21
N ILE A 50 -4.62 -14.89 -3.71
CA ILE A 50 -4.15 -15.32 -5.03
C ILE A 50 -3.43 -16.66 -4.88
N ILE A 51 -3.91 -17.69 -5.59
CA ILE A 51 -3.37 -19.06 -5.54
C ILE A 51 -2.84 -19.45 -6.94
N GLY A 52 -1.66 -20.06 -7.00
CA GLY A 52 -1.13 -20.68 -8.22
C GLY A 52 -0.37 -19.73 -9.16
N TYR A 53 -0.22 -18.45 -8.80
CA TYR A 53 0.48 -17.44 -9.60
C TYR A 53 1.85 -17.03 -9.04
N ASP A 54 2.33 -17.72 -8.01
CA ASP A 54 3.58 -17.42 -7.29
C ASP A 54 4.80 -17.35 -8.21
N ARG A 55 4.81 -18.13 -9.28
CA ARG A 55 5.93 -18.22 -10.23
C ARG A 55 5.68 -17.49 -11.55
N THR A 56 4.51 -16.88 -11.73
CA THR A 56 4.10 -16.31 -13.03
C THR A 56 3.71 -14.84 -12.88
N VAL A 57 2.48 -14.54 -12.48
CA VAL A 57 1.90 -13.19 -12.50
C VAL A 57 2.36 -12.38 -11.29
N ILE A 58 2.40 -12.97 -10.10
CA ILE A 58 2.75 -12.25 -8.86
C ILE A 58 4.12 -11.56 -8.99
N PRO A 59 5.21 -12.25 -9.42
CA PRO A 59 6.50 -11.60 -9.59
C PRO A 59 6.51 -10.50 -10.66
N GLN A 60 5.67 -10.60 -11.69
CA GLN A 60 5.58 -9.58 -12.74
C GLN A 60 4.91 -8.31 -12.22
N VAL A 61 3.81 -8.44 -11.48
CA VAL A 61 3.11 -7.31 -10.85
C VAL A 61 4.03 -6.61 -9.85
N GLN A 62 4.75 -7.37 -9.02
CA GLN A 62 5.72 -6.78 -8.08
C GLN A 62 6.77 -5.93 -8.82
N ARG A 63 7.37 -6.46 -9.89
CA ARG A 63 8.36 -5.73 -10.69
C ARG A 63 7.77 -4.48 -11.33
N ALA A 64 6.56 -4.58 -11.89
CA ALA A 64 5.89 -3.45 -12.52
C ALA A 64 5.61 -2.32 -11.52
N VAL A 65 5.11 -2.65 -10.32
CA VAL A 65 4.87 -1.68 -9.24
C VAL A 65 6.18 -1.06 -8.74
N LEU A 66 7.23 -1.87 -8.54
CA LEU A 66 8.55 -1.38 -8.12
C LEU A 66 9.18 -0.43 -9.13
N ALA A 67 8.97 -0.69 -10.43
CA ALA A 67 9.42 0.14 -11.54
C ALA A 67 8.47 1.29 -11.89
N GLN A 68 7.32 1.40 -11.20
CA GLN A 68 6.27 2.40 -11.47
C GLN A 68 5.73 2.38 -12.92
N HIS A 69 5.79 1.20 -13.56
CA HIS A 69 5.30 0.98 -14.92
C HIS A 69 3.77 1.01 -14.98
N ASP A 70 3.24 1.40 -16.13
CA ASP A 70 1.84 1.21 -16.49
C ASP A 70 1.65 -0.19 -17.09
N PHE A 71 0.61 -0.90 -16.65
CA PHE A 71 0.29 -2.25 -17.11
C PHE A 71 -1.21 -2.53 -17.00
N ILE A 72 -1.69 -3.51 -17.75
CA ILE A 72 -3.10 -3.93 -17.78
C ILE A 72 -3.17 -5.39 -17.32
N LEU A 73 -4.16 -5.71 -16.49
CA LEU A 73 -4.46 -7.07 -16.08
C LEU A 73 -5.61 -7.60 -16.93
N LEU A 74 -5.38 -8.73 -17.62
CA LEU A 74 -6.36 -9.38 -18.46
C LEU A 74 -6.77 -10.71 -17.82
N GLY A 75 -8.07 -10.86 -17.55
CA GLY A 75 -8.64 -12.11 -17.07
C GLY A 75 -9.01 -13.04 -18.21
N LEU A 76 -8.84 -14.34 -17.99
CA LEU A 76 -9.48 -15.35 -18.83
C LEU A 76 -10.88 -15.61 -18.27
N ARG A 77 -11.88 -15.55 -19.15
CA ARG A 77 -13.29 -15.82 -18.83
C ARG A 77 -13.55 -17.32 -18.65
#